data_AF-A0A142YMA4-F1
#
_entry.id   AF-A0A142YMA4-F1
#
_cell.length_a   1.000
_cell.length_b   1.000
_cell.length_c   1.000
_cell.angle_alpha   90.00
_cell.angle_beta   90.00
_cell.angle_gamma   90.00
#
_symmetry.space_group_name_H-M   'P 1'
#
loop_
_entity.id
_entity.type
_entity.pdbx_description
1 polymer ?
#
loop_
_entity_poly.entity_id
_entity_poly.type
_entity_poly.pdbx_seq_one_letter_code
_entity_poly.pdbx_strand_id
1 'polypeptide(L)' 'MKERKVDIGKAFREVTLIEAAIGQAAREAATLHKRLGLPLVSWRNNQVVHIPPEEIDLVNWTHEVGDEDEDDEAEAE' A
#
# COMPACT_ATOMS: atom_id res chain seq x y z
N MET A 1 -4.79 -23.97 21.02
CA MET A 1 -5.15 -22.86 20.10
C MET A 1 -5.60 -23.49 18.80
N LYS A 2 -6.81 -23.19 18.33
CA LYS A 2 -7.36 -23.79 17.10
C LYS A 2 -6.75 -23.04 15.92
N GLU A 3 -5.91 -23.71 15.12
CA GLU A 3 -5.34 -23.15 13.90
C GLU A 3 -6.48 -22.70 12.99
N ARG A 4 -6.64 -21.39 12.81
CA ARG A 4 -7.53 -20.86 11.78
C ARG A 4 -6.81 -21.04 10.46
N LYS A 5 -7.19 -22.08 9.70
CA LYS A 5 -6.77 -22.22 8.31
C LYS A 5 -7.34 -21.04 7.53
N VAL A 6 -6.50 -20.04 7.28
CA VAL A 6 -6.84 -18.94 6.39
C VAL A 6 -6.78 -19.50 4.97
N ASP A 7 -7.90 -19.43 4.26
CA ASP A 7 -7.93 -19.78 2.84
C ASP A 7 -7.27 -18.63 2.06
N ILE A 8 -6.01 -18.84 1.72
CA ILE A 8 -5.18 -17.85 1.01
C ILE A 8 -5.82 -17.52 -0.34
N GLY A 9 -6.33 -18.51 -1.08
CA GLY A 9 -6.94 -18.31 -2.40
C GLY A 9 -8.28 -17.55 -2.35
N LYS A 10 -8.98 -17.61 -1.22
CA LYS A 10 -10.13 -16.74 -0.94
C LYS A 10 -9.70 -15.33 -0.52
N ALA A 11 -8.65 -15.19 0.30
CA ALA A 11 -8.12 -13.89 0.71
C ALA A 11 -7.56 -13.07 -0.48
N PHE A 12 -7.02 -13.73 -1.51
CA PHE A 12 -6.65 -13.07 -2.77
C PHE A 12 -7.86 -12.64 -3.61
N ARG A 13 -8.99 -13.36 -3.53
CA ARG A 13 -10.25 -12.97 -4.22
C ARG A 13 -11.00 -11.86 -3.47
N GLU A 14 -10.92 -11.86 -2.15
CA GLU A 14 -11.35 -10.78 -1.27
C GLU A 14 -10.19 -9.78 -1.14
N VAL A 15 -9.81 -9.14 -2.26
CA VAL A 15 -8.71 -8.16 -2.43
C VAL A 15 -8.59 -7.21 -1.22
N THR A 16 -9.73 -6.86 -0.63
CA THR A 16 -9.89 -6.05 0.58
C THR A 16 -9.05 -6.49 1.79
N LEU A 17 -8.85 -7.79 2.05
CA LEU A 17 -8.09 -8.25 3.22
C LEU A 17 -6.58 -8.03 3.04
N ILE A 18 -6.09 -8.23 1.82
CA ILE A 18 -4.69 -8.00 1.47
C ILE A 18 -4.41 -6.50 1.45
N GLU A 19 -5.29 -5.71 0.83
CA GLU A 19 -5.21 -4.25 0.85
C GLU A 19 -5.23 -3.69 2.27
N ALA A 20 -6.11 -4.18 3.13
CA ALA A 20 -6.17 -3.75 4.53
C ALA A 20 -4.88 -4.05 5.28
N ALA A 21 -4.29 -5.24 5.07
CA ALA A 21 -3.03 -5.62 5.68
C ALA A 21 -1.86 -4.75 5.17
N ILE A 22 -1.81 -4.47 3.87
CA ILE A 22 -0.81 -3.59 3.25
C ILE A 22 -0.96 -2.16 3.79
N GLY A 23 -2.18 -1.63 3.82
CA GLY A 23 -2.46 -0.29 4.35
C GLY A 23 -2.07 -0.15 5.82
N GLN A 24 -2.34 -1.18 6.64
CA GLN A 24 -1.91 -1.20 8.03
C GLN A 24 -0.38 -1.21 8.16
N ALA A 25 0.30 -2.11 7.45
CA ALA A 25 1.76 -2.20 7.49
C ALA A 25 2.43 -0.89 7.04
N ALA A 26 1.90 -0.25 6.01
CA ALA A 26 2.43 1.00 5.48
C ALA A 26 2.22 2.16 6.48
N ARG A 27 1.06 2.21 7.16
CA ARG A 27 0.80 3.18 8.24
C ARG A 27 1.75 3.00 9.43
N GLU A 28 2.02 1.74 9.82
CA GLU A 28 2.95 1.42 10.91
C GLU A 28 4.38 1.86 10.56
N ALA A 29 4.83 1.57 9.34
CA ALA A 29 6.14 2.00 8.84
C ALA A 29 6.27 3.53 8.80
N ALA A 30 5.26 4.24 8.30
CA ALA A 30 5.25 5.71 8.27
C ALA A 30 5.31 6.30 9.69
N THR A 31 4.53 5.73 10.61
CA THR A 31 4.53 6.13 12.03
C THR A 31 5.91 5.93 12.66
N LEU A 32 6.56 4.80 12.39
CA LEU A 32 7.88 4.49 12.92
C LEU A 32 8.94 5.46 12.40
N HIS A 33 9.00 5.68 11.08
CA HIS A 33 9.98 6.60 10.48
C HIS A 33 9.80 8.03 11.01
N LYS A 34 8.55 8.52 11.10
CA LYS A 34 8.24 9.83 11.68
C LYS A 34 8.74 9.95 13.12
N ARG A 35 8.50 8.94 13.95
CA ARG A 35 8.94 8.93 15.37
C ARG A 35 10.46 8.87 15.53
N LEU A 36 11.15 8.19 14.63
CA LEU A 36 12.61 8.06 14.65
C LEU A 36 13.32 9.26 14.00
N GLY A 37 12.58 10.20 13.39
CA GLY A 37 13.18 11.31 12.64
C GLY A 37 13.92 10.83 11.39
N LEU A 38 13.46 9.73 10.80
CA LEU A 38 14.04 9.14 9.59
C LEU A 38 13.15 9.42 8.38
N PRO A 39 13.73 9.62 7.18
CA PRO A 39 12.94 9.77 5.97
C PRO A 39 12.23 8.45 5.61
N LEU A 40 11.04 8.57 5.01
CA LEU A 40 10.29 7.46 4.43
C LEU A 40 10.52 7.45 2.91
N VAL A 41 10.79 6.28 2.35
CA VAL A 41 10.94 6.12 0.89
C VAL A 41 9.60 5.73 0.29
N SER A 42 9.17 6.43 -0.75
CA SER A 42 7.94 6.15 -1.50
C SER A 42 8.23 6.11 -2.99
N TRP A 43 7.45 5.33 -3.72
CA TRP A 43 7.36 5.45 -5.17
C TRP A 43 6.26 6.47 -5.52
N ARG A 44 6.57 7.47 -6.34
CA ARG A 44 5.61 8.47 -6.85
C ARG A 44 6.04 8.90 -8.25
N ASN A 45 5.10 9.06 -9.19
CA ASN A 45 5.36 9.52 -10.55
C ASN A 45 6.52 8.76 -11.23
N ASN A 46 6.51 7.43 -11.11
CA ASN A 46 7.54 6.55 -11.66
C ASN A 46 8.97 6.78 -11.12
N GLN A 47 9.11 7.33 -9.92
CA GLN A 47 10.39 7.63 -9.28
C GLN A 47 10.40 7.30 -7.80
N VAL A 48 11.60 7.02 -7.28
CA VAL A 48 11.85 6.89 -5.84
C VAL A 48 11.99 8.28 -5.22
N VAL A 49 11.13 8.59 -4.25
CA VAL A 49 11.11 9.86 -3.52
C VAL A 49 11.37 9.59 -2.04
N HIS A 50 12.20 10.44 -1.43
CA HIS A 50 12.41 10.46 0.02
C HIS A 50 11.54 11.55 0.64
N ILE A 51 10.66 11.15 1.55
CA ILE A 51 9.77 12.03 2.29
C ILE A 51 10.40 12.29 3.66
N PRO A 52 10.78 13.54 3.99
CA PRO A 52 11.33 13.85 5.30
C PRO A 52 10.28 13.62 6.42
N PRO A 53 10.71 13.32 7.65
CA PRO A 53 9.81 12.89 8.73
C PRO A 53 8.73 13.93 9.08
N GLU A 54 9.05 15.23 8.99
CA GLU A 54 8.12 16.35 9.15
C GLU A 54 6.98 16.36 8.13
N GLU A 55 7.21 15.89 6.91
CA GLU A 55 6.23 15.89 5.81
C GLU A 55 5.38 14.61 5.76
N ILE A 56 5.67 13.61 6.60
CA ILE A 56 4.85 12.39 6.69
C ILE A 56 3.48 12.73 7.28
N ASP A 57 2.44 12.77 6.43
CA ASP A 57 1.05 12.94 6.87
C ASP A 57 0.43 11.58 7.22
N LEU A 58 0.06 11.41 8.51
CA LEU A 58 -0.59 10.20 9.02
C LEU A 58 -2.12 10.31 9.03
N VAL A 59 -2.67 11.50 8.76
CA VAL A 59 -4.11 11.78 8.74
C VAL A 59 -4.67 11.47 7.35
N ASN A 60 -4.03 11.96 6.30
CA ASN A 60 -4.42 11.72 4.91
C ASN A 60 -3.62 10.59 4.26
N TRP A 61 -3.35 9.52 5.01
CA TRP A 61 -2.68 8.33 4.47
C TRP A 61 -3.65 7.58 3.53
N THR A 62 -3.72 8.00 2.27
CA THR A 62 -4.45 7.32 1.20
C THR A 62 -3.47 6.50 0.36
N HIS A 63 -3.78 5.21 0.20
CA HIS A 63 -3.09 4.34 -0.75
C HIS A 63 -3.61 4.69 -2.14
N GLU A 64 -2.96 5.64 -2.81
CA GLU A 64 -3.15 5.83 -4.25
C GLU A 64 -2.40 4.70 -4.94
N VAL A 65 -3.08 3.56 -5.11
CA VAL A 65 -2.76 2.64 -6.20
C VAL A 65 -3.11 3.41 -7.46
N GLY A 66 -2.11 3.73 -8.27
CA GLY A 66 -2.36 4.19 -9.62
C GLY A 66 -3.05 3.05 -10.34
N ASP A 67 -4.36 3.17 -10.54
CA ASP A 67 -5.12 2.38 -11.50
C ASP A 67 -4.63 2.77 -12.91
N GLU A 68 -3.42 2.35 -13.28
CA GLU A 68 -2.90 2.43 -14.64
C GLU A 68 -2.71 1.01 -15.20
N ASP A 69 -3.70 0.16 -14.97
CA ASP A 69 -3.97 -0.99 -15.84
C ASP A 69 -5.26 -0.65 -16.63
N GLU A 70 -5.21 0.42 -17.44
CA GLU A 70 -6.01 0.46 -18.68
C GLU A 70 -5.38 -0.59 -19.59
N ASP A 71 -5.73 -1.87 -19.37
CA ASP A 71 -5.59 -2.90 -20.39
C ASP A 71 -6.45 -2.44 -21.58
N ASP A 72 -5.79 -1.82 -22.57
CA ASP A 72 -6.31 -1.57 -23.91
C ASP A 72 -6.93 -2.89 -24.42
N GLU A 73 -8.26 -2.99 -24.36
CA GLU A 73 -9.02 -3.95 -25.15
C GLU A 73 -8.81 -3.61 -26.62
N ALA A 74 -7.73 -4.14 -27.20
CA ALA A 74 -7.56 -4.26 -28.63
C ALA A 74 -8.55 -5.33 -29.14
N GLU A 75 -9.83 -4.97 -29.21
CA GLU A 75 -10.84 -5.68 -29.99
C GLU A 75 -10.45 -5.56 -31.47
N ALA A 76 -9.85 -6.63 -31.99
CA ALA A 76 -9.62 -6.82 -33.41
C ALA A 76 -10.82 -7.55 -34.01
N GLU A 77 -11.66 -6.82 -34.75
CA GLU A 77 -12.53 -7.39 -35.81
C GLU A 77 -12.30 -6.67 -37.14
#